data_AF-A0A1Y3P5T2-F1
#
_entry.id   AF-A0A1Y3P5T2-F1
#
_cell.length_a   1.000
_cell.length_b   1.000
_cell.length_c   1.000
_cell.angle_alpha   90.00
_cell.angle_beta   90.00
_cell.angle_gamma   90.00
#
_symmetry.space_group_name_H-M   'P 1'
#
loop_
_entity.id
_entity.type
_entity.pdbx_description
1 polymer ?
#
loop_
_entity_poly.entity_id
_entity_poly.type
_entity_poly.pdbx_seq_one_letter_code
_entity_poly.pdbx_strand_id
1 'polypeptide(L)'
;MNSIEQLKDNRATLVTEMEAIRAELPPLEAALESDEVINNRRESHFRDEISSRKLKIDAINQRIFVLDQKLHRLEKLANRETLMAQYITDMAGWAEDEVELKTKRQSLSTRLEEVRQQAQEEINSARQAETLAATAYAQAVAWGDAEGEKTANSDAQKAAKNLAAATEQYRRHQLIVNALEQELKTVDQHITEAQEKHKKLEQQALHLALYTYEEKWNEAAQALLDVGGKLYAVQNLIGRDAVALLKLDIPEQGENYGSWKWRDLADRSSGHRTQDLLSI
;
A
#
# COMPACT_ATOMS: atom_id res chain seq x y z
N MET A 1 -10.93 24.35 -12.71
CA MET A 1 -9.82 25.13 -12.13
C MET A 1 -10.29 26.20 -11.14
N ASN A 2 -11.21 27.11 -11.48
CA ASN A 2 -11.67 28.17 -10.53
C ASN A 2 -12.23 27.66 -9.19
N SER A 3 -12.81 26.46 -9.14
CA SER A 3 -13.35 25.92 -7.88
C SER A 3 -12.30 25.42 -6.90
N ILE A 4 -11.09 25.02 -7.33
CA ILE A 4 -10.05 24.50 -6.40
C ILE A 4 -9.42 25.65 -5.63
N GLU A 5 -9.01 26.72 -6.32
CA GLU A 5 -8.42 27.89 -5.69
C GLU A 5 -9.41 28.57 -4.73
N GLN A 6 -10.68 28.70 -5.12
CA GLN A 6 -11.73 29.21 -4.21
C GLN A 6 -11.87 28.37 -2.92
N LEU A 7 -11.76 27.05 -3.02
CA LEU A 7 -11.81 26.17 -1.84
C LEU A 7 -10.55 26.33 -0.97
N LYS A 8 -9.38 26.55 -1.57
CA LYS A 8 -8.13 26.84 -0.84
C LYS A 8 -8.19 28.18 -0.11
N ASP A 9 -8.70 29.23 -0.75
CA ASP A 9 -8.87 30.55 -0.14
C ASP A 9 -9.85 30.51 1.04
N ASN A 10 -10.96 29.78 0.88
CA ASN A 10 -11.93 29.56 1.95
C ASN A 10 -11.30 28.80 3.13
N ARG A 11 -10.55 27.73 2.85
CA ARG A 11 -9.80 26.99 3.87
C ARG A 11 -8.82 27.90 4.62
N ALA A 12 -8.06 28.72 3.91
CA ALA A 12 -7.11 29.65 4.51
C ALA A 12 -7.82 30.66 5.44
N THR A 13 -8.98 31.17 5.02
CA THR A 13 -9.80 32.07 5.82
C THR A 13 -10.27 31.39 7.12
N LEU A 14 -10.77 30.15 7.05
CA LEU A 14 -11.17 29.38 8.23
C LEU A 14 -10.01 29.11 9.19
N VAL A 15 -8.81 28.83 8.67
CA VAL A 15 -7.60 28.68 9.51
C VAL A 15 -7.30 29.99 10.23
N THR A 16 -7.36 31.13 9.54
CA THR A 16 -7.11 32.44 10.18
C THR A 16 -8.14 32.78 11.26
N GLU A 17 -9.42 32.47 11.02
CA GLU A 17 -10.50 32.66 11.99
C GLU A 17 -10.31 31.76 13.22
N MET A 18 -9.96 30.48 13.01
CA MET A 18 -9.70 29.55 14.10
C MET A 18 -8.52 30.01 14.97
N GLU A 19 -7.41 30.42 14.35
CA GLU A 19 -6.24 30.89 15.08
C GLU A 19 -6.53 32.19 15.85
N ALA A 20 -7.36 33.09 15.29
CA ALA A 20 -7.83 34.26 16.02
C ALA A 20 -8.64 33.87 17.27
N ILE A 21 -9.60 32.94 17.16
CA ILE A 21 -10.39 32.46 18.31
C ILE A 21 -9.51 31.72 19.32
N ARG A 22 -8.52 30.96 18.87
CA ARG A 22 -7.54 30.28 19.74
C ARG A 22 -6.71 31.28 20.54
N ALA A 23 -6.29 32.39 19.92
CA ALA A 23 -5.53 33.43 20.60
C ALA A 23 -6.32 34.13 21.72
N GLU A 24 -7.66 34.09 21.68
CA GLU A 24 -8.53 34.63 22.74
C GLU A 24 -8.66 33.70 23.97
N LEU A 25 -8.29 32.41 23.87
CA LEU A 25 -8.44 31.46 24.98
C LEU A 25 -7.49 31.69 26.16
N PRO A 26 -6.16 31.86 25.96
CA PRO A 26 -5.22 32.07 27.06
C PRO A 26 -5.58 33.20 28.04
N PRO A 27 -6.00 34.41 27.60
CA PRO A 27 -6.36 35.46 28.55
C PRO A 27 -7.63 35.13 29.36
N LEU A 28 -8.58 34.37 28.80
CA LEU A 28 -9.78 33.93 29.52
C LEU A 28 -9.48 32.82 30.52
N GLU A 29 -8.61 31.89 30.16
CA GLU A 29 -8.12 30.83 31.04
C GLU A 29 -7.34 31.43 32.22
N ALA A 30 -6.46 32.41 31.97
CA ALA A 30 -5.76 33.15 33.02
C ALA A 30 -6.71 33.97 33.92
N ALA A 31 -7.77 34.58 33.35
CA ALA A 31 -8.77 35.31 34.13
C ALA A 31 -9.57 34.39 35.06
N LEU A 32 -9.84 33.14 34.64
CA LEU A 32 -10.54 32.15 35.46
C LEU A 32 -9.76 31.76 36.73
N GLU A 33 -8.42 31.82 36.68
CA GLU A 33 -7.53 31.50 37.81
C GLU A 33 -7.31 32.69 38.76
N SER A 34 -7.86 33.87 38.44
CA SER A 34 -7.66 35.09 39.24
C SER A 34 -8.54 35.15 40.50
N ASP A 35 -7.97 35.61 41.60
CA ASP A 35 -8.68 35.81 42.87
C ASP A 35 -9.90 36.72 42.72
N GLU A 36 -9.87 37.69 41.81
CA GLU A 36 -10.98 38.62 41.56
C GLU A 36 -12.22 37.91 40.96
N VAL A 37 -12.01 36.95 40.05
CA VAL A 37 -13.11 36.19 39.44
C VAL A 37 -13.70 35.17 40.42
N ILE A 38 -12.85 34.56 41.24
CA ILE A 38 -13.23 33.62 42.30
C ILE A 38 -14.05 34.35 43.38
N ASN A 39 -13.53 35.48 43.88
CA ASN A 39 -14.19 36.26 44.93
C ASN A 39 -15.53 36.86 44.47
N ASN A 40 -15.64 37.22 43.18
CA ASN A 40 -16.87 37.76 42.60
C ASN A 40 -17.84 36.68 42.06
N ARG A 41 -17.55 35.39 42.23
CA ARG A 41 -18.35 34.25 41.71
C ARG A 41 -18.66 34.33 40.21
N ARG A 42 -17.72 34.85 39.40
CA ARG A 42 -17.88 34.98 37.94
C ARG A 42 -17.35 33.79 37.15
N GLU A 43 -16.85 32.77 37.83
CA GLU A 43 -16.24 31.56 37.24
C GLU A 43 -17.12 30.89 36.19
N SER A 44 -18.43 30.76 36.45
CA SER A 44 -19.36 30.12 35.51
C SER A 44 -19.36 30.82 34.16
N HIS A 45 -19.41 32.15 34.15
CA HIS A 45 -19.43 32.95 32.94
C HIS A 45 -18.14 32.75 32.11
N PHE A 46 -16.98 32.77 32.75
CA PHE A 46 -15.70 32.52 32.05
C PHE A 46 -15.60 31.08 31.53
N ARG A 47 -16.09 30.08 32.27
CA ARG A 47 -16.17 28.69 31.77
C ARG A 47 -17.10 28.56 30.58
N ASP A 48 -18.24 29.24 30.59
CA ASP A 48 -19.19 29.23 29.47
C ASP A 48 -18.57 29.89 28.23
N GLU A 49 -17.86 31.01 28.40
CA GLU A 49 -17.14 31.69 27.33
C GLU A 49 -16.00 30.83 26.73
N ILE A 50 -15.20 30.19 27.57
CA ILE A 50 -14.13 29.28 27.14
C ILE A 50 -14.75 28.09 26.38
N SER A 51 -15.82 27.51 26.91
CA SER A 51 -16.51 26.37 26.30
C SER A 51 -17.10 26.74 24.94
N SER A 52 -17.74 27.92 24.84
CA SER A 52 -18.27 28.45 23.58
C SER A 52 -17.19 28.63 22.51
N ARG A 53 -16.02 29.16 22.88
CA ARG A 53 -14.88 29.32 21.95
C ARG A 53 -14.28 27.98 21.53
N LYS A 54 -14.16 27.01 22.45
CA LYS A 54 -13.71 25.65 22.14
C LYS A 54 -14.67 24.95 21.16
N LEU A 55 -15.98 25.06 21.38
CA LEU A 55 -16.98 24.52 20.45
C LEU A 55 -16.90 25.16 19.06
N LYS A 56 -16.65 26.48 18.97
CA LYS A 56 -16.44 27.15 17.68
C LYS A 56 -15.18 26.65 16.97
N ILE A 57 -14.08 26.49 17.70
CA ILE A 57 -12.84 25.92 17.17
C ILE A 57 -13.10 24.51 16.62
N ASP A 58 -13.81 23.66 17.38
CA ASP A 58 -14.15 22.30 16.93
C ASP A 58 -15.02 22.32 15.67
N ALA A 59 -16.01 23.21 15.61
CA ALA A 59 -16.84 23.38 14.41
C ALA A 59 -16.03 23.83 13.19
N ILE A 60 -15.09 24.77 13.36
CA ILE A 60 -14.20 25.22 12.28
C ILE A 60 -13.25 24.09 11.84
N ASN A 61 -12.68 23.34 12.79
CA ASN A 61 -11.84 22.17 12.49
C ASN A 61 -12.58 21.14 11.64
N GLN A 62 -13.83 20.82 11.99
CA GLN A 62 -14.66 19.91 11.19
C GLN A 62 -14.88 20.44 9.78
N ARG A 63 -15.13 21.75 9.63
CA ARG A 63 -15.30 22.37 8.31
C ARG A 63 -14.03 22.34 7.48
N ILE A 64 -12.87 22.62 8.08
CA ILE A 64 -11.56 22.50 7.44
C ILE A 64 -11.32 21.06 6.98
N PHE A 65 -11.62 20.08 7.85
CA PHE A 65 -11.46 18.66 7.52
C PHE A 65 -12.28 18.24 6.29
N VAL A 66 -13.55 18.65 6.21
CA VAL A 66 -14.40 18.37 5.04
C VAL A 66 -13.86 19.04 3.78
N LEU A 67 -13.40 20.29 3.89
CA LEU A 67 -12.77 20.99 2.76
C LEU A 67 -11.47 20.31 2.30
N ASP A 68 -10.66 19.81 3.22
CA ASP A 68 -9.42 19.10 2.92
C ASP A 68 -9.68 17.79 2.17
N GLN A 69 -10.70 17.02 2.58
CA GLN A 69 -11.11 15.83 1.84
C GLN A 69 -11.53 16.16 0.41
N LYS A 70 -12.34 17.21 0.25
CA LYS A 70 -12.82 17.66 -1.06
C LYS A 70 -11.70 18.16 -1.96
N LEU A 71 -10.80 18.97 -1.42
CA LEU A 71 -9.62 19.46 -2.14
C LEU A 71 -8.74 18.30 -2.60
N HIS A 72 -8.46 17.35 -1.70
CA HIS A 72 -7.65 16.17 -2.01
C HIS A 72 -8.25 15.35 -3.17
N ARG A 73 -9.57 15.14 -3.16
CA ARG A 73 -10.26 14.45 -4.25
C ARG A 73 -10.14 15.21 -5.57
N LEU A 74 -10.43 16.51 -5.57
CA LEU A 74 -10.39 17.34 -6.79
C LEU A 74 -8.99 17.46 -7.38
N GLU A 75 -7.96 17.59 -6.54
CA GLU A 75 -6.57 17.63 -6.99
C GLU A 75 -6.11 16.30 -7.58
N LYS A 76 -6.52 15.18 -6.98
CA LYS A 76 -6.29 13.84 -7.55
C LYS A 76 -6.97 13.66 -8.90
N LEU A 77 -8.22 14.10 -9.04
CA LEU A 77 -8.95 14.03 -10.30
C LEU A 77 -8.31 14.92 -11.38
N ALA A 78 -7.86 16.12 -11.01
CA ALA A 78 -7.18 17.04 -11.93
C ALA A 78 -5.85 16.45 -12.45
N ASN A 79 -5.14 15.70 -11.62
CA ASN A 79 -3.86 15.07 -11.95
C ASN A 79 -4.00 13.57 -12.25
N ARG A 80 -5.20 13.06 -12.56
CA ARG A 80 -5.46 11.62 -12.64
C ARG A 80 -4.61 10.90 -13.66
N GLU A 81 -4.38 11.50 -14.82
CA GLU A 81 -3.65 10.85 -15.93
C GLU A 81 -2.17 10.68 -15.59
N THR A 82 -1.54 11.73 -15.04
CA THR A 82 -0.14 11.69 -14.61
C THR A 82 0.05 10.75 -13.43
N LEU A 83 -0.85 10.78 -12.44
CA LEU A 83 -0.80 9.90 -11.28
C LEU A 83 -1.04 8.42 -11.67
N MET A 84 -2.00 8.12 -12.53
CA MET A 84 -2.22 6.75 -13.01
C MET A 84 -1.01 6.22 -13.78
N ALA A 85 -0.41 7.03 -14.66
CA ALA A 85 0.79 6.63 -15.38
C ALA A 85 1.94 6.34 -14.42
N GLN A 86 2.15 7.20 -13.42
CA GLN A 86 3.17 6.98 -12.39
C GLN A 86 2.92 5.71 -11.58
N TYR A 87 1.68 5.45 -11.14
CA TYR A 87 1.37 4.21 -10.42
C TYR A 87 1.65 2.97 -11.28
N ILE A 88 1.32 3.00 -12.57
CA ILE A 88 1.61 1.88 -13.48
C ILE A 88 3.11 1.65 -13.59
N THR A 89 3.91 2.71 -13.77
CA THR A 89 5.37 2.57 -13.85
C THR A 89 5.98 2.09 -12.54
N ASP A 90 5.53 2.63 -11.41
CA ASP A 90 6.06 2.27 -10.10
C ASP A 90 5.71 0.81 -9.75
N MET A 91 4.46 0.38 -9.99
CA MET A 91 4.05 -1.02 -9.80
C MET A 91 4.85 -1.97 -10.70
N ALA A 92 5.10 -1.60 -11.96
CA ALA A 92 5.92 -2.40 -12.86
C ALA A 92 7.36 -2.54 -12.35
N GLY A 93 7.95 -1.45 -11.84
CA GLY A 93 9.29 -1.49 -11.24
C GLY A 93 9.37 -2.42 -10.02
N TRP A 94 8.41 -2.33 -9.09
CA TRP A 94 8.37 -3.23 -7.94
C TRP A 94 8.13 -4.71 -8.33
N ALA A 95 7.33 -4.96 -9.37
CA ALA A 95 7.12 -6.31 -9.89
C ALA A 95 8.40 -6.87 -10.53
N GLU A 96 9.17 -6.05 -11.24
CA GLU A 96 10.47 -6.43 -11.80
C GLU A 96 11.49 -6.73 -10.68
N ASP A 97 11.60 -5.85 -9.69
CA ASP A 97 12.45 -6.05 -8.50
C ASP A 97 12.12 -7.36 -7.77
N GLU A 98 10.82 -7.68 -7.61
CA GLU A 98 10.38 -8.93 -6.99
C GLU A 98 10.85 -10.16 -7.80
N VAL A 99 10.76 -10.11 -9.13
CA VAL A 99 11.22 -11.18 -10.02
C VAL A 99 12.74 -11.35 -9.93
N GLU A 100 13.50 -10.26 -9.91
CA GLU A 100 14.94 -10.30 -9.72
C GLU A 100 15.32 -10.94 -8.37
N LEU A 101 14.66 -10.52 -7.29
CA LEU A 101 14.92 -11.04 -5.95
C LEU A 101 14.58 -12.53 -5.85
N LYS A 102 13.47 -12.98 -6.44
CA LYS A 102 13.12 -14.40 -6.53
C LYS A 102 14.16 -15.20 -7.32
N THR A 103 14.69 -14.63 -8.40
CA THR A 103 15.76 -15.25 -9.20
C THR A 103 17.05 -15.38 -8.37
N LYS A 104 17.45 -14.31 -7.67
CA LYS A 104 18.59 -14.32 -6.73
C LYS A 104 18.40 -15.34 -5.61
N ARG A 105 17.20 -15.43 -5.05
CA ARG A 105 16.86 -16.44 -4.03
C ARG A 105 17.03 -17.86 -4.56
N GLN A 106 16.57 -18.13 -5.78
CA GLN A 106 16.68 -19.46 -6.39
C GLN A 106 18.13 -19.84 -6.69
N SER A 107 18.94 -18.92 -7.19
CA SER A 107 20.37 -19.17 -7.42
C SER A 107 21.13 -19.41 -6.11
N LEU A 108 20.88 -18.62 -5.08
CA LEU A 108 21.43 -18.82 -3.74
C LEU A 108 21.02 -20.17 -3.13
N SER A 109 19.74 -20.54 -3.25
CA SER A 109 19.24 -21.83 -2.76
C SER A 109 19.90 -23.01 -3.47
N THR A 110 20.10 -22.90 -4.78
CA THR A 110 20.79 -23.95 -5.57
C THR A 110 22.24 -24.08 -5.11
N ARG A 111 22.93 -22.94 -4.97
CA ARG A 111 24.33 -22.92 -4.54
C ARG A 111 24.52 -23.44 -3.11
N LEU A 112 23.58 -23.14 -2.22
CA LEU A 112 23.58 -23.64 -0.84
C LEU A 112 23.53 -25.17 -0.82
N GLU A 113 22.65 -25.76 -1.64
CA GLU A 113 22.50 -27.21 -1.71
C GLU A 113 23.74 -27.88 -2.31
N GLU A 114 24.31 -27.30 -3.38
CA GLU A 114 25.58 -27.78 -3.96
C GLU A 114 26.72 -27.80 -2.93
N VAL A 115 26.89 -26.72 -2.16
CA VAL A 115 27.95 -26.62 -1.15
C VAL A 115 27.73 -27.64 -0.02
N ARG A 116 26.48 -27.84 0.42
CA ARG A 116 26.15 -28.87 1.42
C ARG A 116 26.46 -30.27 0.92
N GLN A 117 26.03 -30.59 -0.30
CA GLN A 117 26.25 -31.89 -0.89
C GLN A 117 27.76 -32.16 -1.06
N GLN A 118 28.50 -31.22 -1.66
CA GLN A 118 29.94 -31.35 -1.85
C GLN A 118 30.68 -31.54 -0.52
N ALA A 119 30.36 -30.73 0.50
CA ALA A 119 30.98 -30.87 1.82
C ALA A 119 30.72 -32.24 2.46
N GLN A 120 29.49 -32.75 2.32
CA GLN A 120 29.10 -34.05 2.88
C GLN A 120 29.76 -35.22 2.14
N GLU A 121 29.86 -35.17 0.82
CA GLU A 121 30.53 -36.17 0.00
C GLU A 121 32.03 -36.23 0.30
N GLU A 122 32.70 -35.08 0.37
CA GLU A 122 34.13 -34.99 0.67
C GLU A 122 34.48 -35.58 2.04
N ILE A 123 33.74 -35.23 3.10
CA ILE A 123 34.01 -35.75 4.44
C ILE A 123 33.69 -37.24 4.57
N ASN A 124 32.62 -37.72 3.92
CA ASN A 124 32.25 -39.13 3.93
C ASN A 124 33.28 -39.99 3.19
N SER A 125 33.73 -39.53 2.02
CA SER A 125 34.78 -40.19 1.25
C SER A 125 36.09 -40.29 2.05
N ALA A 126 36.50 -39.21 2.72
CA ALA A 126 37.70 -39.22 3.56
C ALA A 126 37.60 -40.17 4.76
N ARG A 127 36.45 -40.23 5.44
CA ARG A 127 36.18 -41.17 6.54
C ARG A 127 36.19 -42.63 6.06
N GLN A 128 35.61 -42.88 4.90
CA GLN A 128 35.60 -44.21 4.30
C GLN A 128 37.02 -44.66 3.93
N ALA A 129 37.83 -43.77 3.35
CA ALA A 129 39.23 -44.05 3.03
C ALA A 129 40.06 -44.38 4.29
N GLU A 130 39.87 -43.64 5.38
CA GLU A 130 40.52 -43.94 6.67
C GLU A 130 40.09 -45.30 7.22
N THR A 131 38.79 -45.59 7.19
CA THR A 131 38.25 -46.87 7.66
C THR A 131 38.83 -48.04 6.86
N LEU A 132 38.86 -47.92 5.54
CA LEU A 132 39.44 -48.94 4.65
C LEU A 132 40.93 -49.16 4.95
N ALA A 133 41.71 -48.10 5.10
CA ALA A 133 43.13 -48.20 5.43
C ALA A 133 43.37 -48.85 6.81
N ALA A 134 42.57 -48.50 7.82
CA ALA A 134 42.64 -49.12 9.14
C ALA A 134 42.28 -50.62 9.10
N THR A 135 41.28 -51.02 8.30
CA THR A 135 40.93 -52.43 8.12
C THR A 135 42.01 -53.22 7.41
N ALA A 136 42.64 -52.64 6.39
CA ALA A 136 43.76 -53.26 5.67
C ALA A 136 44.97 -53.48 6.60
N TYR A 137 45.27 -52.51 7.47
CA TYR A 137 46.32 -52.64 8.48
C TYR A 137 46.00 -53.77 9.47
N ALA A 138 44.78 -53.81 10.02
CA ALA A 138 44.37 -54.87 10.94
C ALA A 138 44.43 -56.27 10.29
N GLN A 139 44.10 -56.37 9.00
CA GLN A 139 44.25 -57.60 8.23
C GLN A 139 45.72 -58.00 8.05
N ALA A 140 46.61 -57.09 7.63
CA ALA A 140 48.03 -57.40 7.47
C ALA A 140 48.66 -57.91 8.79
N VAL A 141 48.32 -57.27 9.91
CA VAL A 141 48.74 -57.69 11.27
C VAL A 141 48.22 -59.09 11.60
N ALA A 142 46.94 -59.38 11.32
CA ALA A 142 46.34 -60.69 11.63
C ALA A 142 46.95 -61.85 10.83
N TRP A 143 47.47 -61.58 9.64
CA TRP A 143 48.07 -62.60 8.76
C TRP A 143 49.61 -62.67 8.87
N GLY A 144 50.23 -61.81 9.66
CA GLY A 144 51.68 -61.78 9.87
C GLY A 144 52.49 -61.30 8.67
N ASP A 145 51.87 -60.53 7.76
CA ASP A 145 52.54 -59.95 6.59
C ASP A 145 53.25 -58.64 6.96
N ALA A 146 54.54 -58.73 7.29
CA ALA A 146 55.33 -57.59 7.76
C ALA A 146 55.51 -56.47 6.71
N GLU A 147 55.55 -56.79 5.41
CA GLU A 147 55.64 -55.79 4.34
C GLU A 147 54.27 -55.17 4.06
N GLY A 148 53.21 -55.98 4.09
CA GLY A 148 51.83 -55.50 4.05
C GLY A 148 51.50 -54.57 5.21
N GLU A 149 51.96 -54.88 6.43
CA GLU A 149 51.76 -54.06 7.63
C GLU A 149 52.41 -52.68 7.47
N LYS A 150 53.66 -52.61 7.00
CA LYS A 150 54.37 -51.36 6.79
C LYS A 150 53.68 -50.49 5.72
N THR A 151 53.22 -51.10 4.64
CA THR A 151 52.52 -50.42 3.55
C THR A 151 51.16 -49.90 4.01
N ALA A 152 50.35 -50.76 4.66
CA ALA A 152 49.05 -50.40 5.20
C ALA A 152 49.14 -49.33 6.30
N ASN A 153 50.20 -49.33 7.12
CA ASN A 153 50.44 -48.28 8.11
C ASN A 153 50.72 -46.93 7.43
N SER A 154 51.54 -46.91 6.37
CA SER A 154 51.79 -45.68 5.60
C SER A 154 50.50 -45.13 4.99
N ASP A 155 49.67 -46.00 4.42
CA ASP A 155 48.41 -45.59 3.81
C ASP A 155 47.36 -45.18 4.85
N ALA A 156 47.33 -45.80 6.03
CA ALA A 156 46.52 -45.35 7.16
C ALA A 156 46.93 -43.95 7.64
N GLN A 157 48.23 -43.67 7.74
CA GLN A 157 48.73 -42.33 8.08
C GLN A 157 48.37 -41.29 7.03
N LYS A 158 48.45 -41.62 5.72
CA LYS A 158 48.01 -40.73 4.64
C LYS A 158 46.50 -40.47 4.72
N ALA A 159 45.70 -41.52 4.93
CA ALA A 159 44.24 -41.40 5.02
C ALA A 159 43.83 -40.54 6.23
N ALA A 160 44.46 -40.71 7.39
CA ALA A 160 44.23 -39.88 8.57
C ALA A 160 44.59 -38.40 8.31
N LYS A 161 45.71 -38.13 7.61
CA LYS A 161 46.09 -36.76 7.21
C LYS A 161 45.07 -36.15 6.25
N ASN A 162 44.58 -36.92 5.28
CA ASN A 162 43.55 -36.48 4.35
C ASN A 162 42.22 -36.22 5.07
N LEU A 163 41.84 -37.05 6.05
CA LEU A 163 40.66 -36.82 6.87
C LEU A 163 40.77 -35.55 7.71
N ALA A 164 41.94 -35.28 8.31
CA ALA A 164 42.16 -34.03 9.04
C ALA A 164 41.99 -32.80 8.13
N ALA A 165 42.53 -32.87 6.90
CA ALA A 165 42.35 -31.82 5.90
C ALA A 165 40.88 -31.67 5.47
N ALA A 166 40.18 -32.76 5.20
CA ALA A 166 38.75 -32.77 4.84
C ALA A 166 37.88 -32.23 5.99
N THR A 167 38.23 -32.50 7.24
CA THR A 167 37.52 -31.99 8.43
C THR A 167 37.63 -30.47 8.54
N GLU A 168 38.81 -29.91 8.30
CA GLU A 168 38.99 -28.45 8.29
C GLU A 168 38.27 -27.79 7.10
N GLN A 169 38.29 -28.42 5.91
CA GLN A 169 37.51 -27.93 4.76
C GLN A 169 36.01 -27.98 5.04
N TYR A 170 35.51 -29.07 5.64
CA TYR A 170 34.12 -29.18 6.06
C TYR A 170 33.73 -28.05 7.03
N ARG A 171 34.60 -27.74 8.01
CA ARG A 171 34.38 -26.61 8.93
C ARG A 171 34.28 -25.26 8.18
N ARG A 172 35.09 -25.05 7.14
CA ARG A 172 35.03 -23.84 6.30
C ARG A 172 33.76 -23.81 5.44
N HIS A 173 33.36 -24.93 4.86
CA HIS A 173 32.09 -25.04 4.13
C HIS A 173 30.90 -24.75 5.05
N GLN A 174 30.91 -25.17 6.31
CA GLN A 174 29.86 -24.83 7.27
C GLN A 174 29.73 -23.32 7.51
N LEU A 175 30.84 -22.56 7.51
CA LEU A 175 30.78 -21.10 7.60
C LEU A 175 30.14 -20.48 6.35
N ILE A 176 30.43 -21.02 5.16
CA ILE A 176 29.82 -20.59 3.89
C ILE A 176 28.33 -20.90 3.88
N VAL A 177 27.93 -22.11 4.30
CA VAL A 177 26.53 -22.52 4.46
C VAL A 177 25.78 -21.54 5.34
N ASN A 178 26.32 -21.23 6.52
CA ASN A 178 25.71 -20.27 7.44
C ASN A 178 25.59 -18.87 6.82
N ALA A 179 26.61 -18.41 6.08
CA ALA A 179 26.55 -17.12 5.40
C ALA A 179 25.46 -17.09 4.32
N LEU A 180 25.38 -18.12 3.48
CA LEU A 180 24.36 -18.24 2.43
C LEU A 180 22.94 -18.33 3.02
N GLU A 181 22.76 -19.02 4.14
CA GLU A 181 21.48 -19.06 4.85
C GLU A 181 21.05 -17.69 5.38
N GLN A 182 22.00 -16.86 5.85
CA GLN A 182 21.69 -15.49 6.26
C GLN A 182 21.36 -14.62 5.06
N GLU A 183 22.10 -14.72 3.96
CA GLU A 183 21.78 -14.01 2.72
C GLU A 183 20.38 -14.39 2.18
N LEU A 184 20.01 -15.67 2.24
CA LEU A 184 18.65 -16.10 1.88
C LEU A 184 17.58 -15.44 2.75
N LYS A 185 17.80 -15.32 4.07
CA LYS A 185 16.87 -14.62 4.97
C LYS A 185 16.75 -13.15 4.61
N THR A 186 17.86 -12.48 4.28
CA THR A 186 17.86 -11.08 3.85
C THR A 186 17.09 -10.91 2.54
N VAL A 187 17.30 -11.79 1.56
CA VAL A 187 16.56 -11.76 0.29
C VAL A 187 15.07 -12.02 0.51
N ASP A 188 14.69 -12.97 1.38
CA ASP A 188 13.29 -13.25 1.72
C ASP A 188 12.60 -12.02 2.38
N GLN A 189 13.33 -11.28 3.22
CA GLN A 189 12.84 -10.01 3.77
C GLN A 189 12.59 -8.98 2.68
N HIS A 190 13.56 -8.78 1.77
CA HIS A 190 13.39 -7.82 0.67
C HIS A 190 12.27 -8.20 -0.30
N ILE A 191 12.04 -9.50 -0.55
CA ILE A 191 10.88 -9.96 -1.33
C ILE A 191 9.58 -9.52 -0.65
N THR A 192 9.49 -9.72 0.67
CA THR A 192 8.30 -9.34 1.45
C THR A 192 8.09 -7.82 1.42
N GLU A 193 9.16 -7.04 1.59
CA GLU A 193 9.12 -5.58 1.50
C GLU A 193 8.65 -5.10 0.12
N ALA A 194 9.18 -5.67 -0.96
CA ALA A 194 8.77 -5.34 -2.33
C ALA A 194 7.28 -5.63 -2.56
N GLN A 195 6.80 -6.80 -2.11
CA GLN A 195 5.38 -7.18 -2.20
C GLN A 195 4.47 -6.22 -1.42
N GLU A 196 4.87 -5.82 -0.21
CA GLU A 196 4.11 -4.85 0.58
C GLU A 196 4.06 -3.48 -0.09
N LYS A 197 5.17 -3.02 -0.67
CA LYS A 197 5.24 -1.75 -1.40
C LYS A 197 4.35 -1.79 -2.64
N HIS A 198 4.42 -2.86 -3.43
CA HIS A 198 3.56 -3.08 -4.57
C HIS A 198 2.07 -3.03 -4.16
N LYS A 199 1.67 -3.79 -3.15
CA LYS A 199 0.28 -3.83 -2.67
C LYS A 199 -0.22 -2.47 -2.18
N LYS A 200 0.62 -1.71 -1.48
CA LYS A 200 0.28 -0.34 -1.03
C LYS A 200 0.05 0.59 -2.23
N LEU A 201 0.90 0.52 -3.26
CA LEU A 201 0.73 1.30 -4.48
C LEU A 201 -0.52 0.89 -5.26
N GLU A 202 -0.78 -0.41 -5.38
CA GLU A 202 -1.98 -0.94 -6.02
C GLU A 202 -3.25 -0.43 -5.34
N GLN A 203 -3.32 -0.46 -4.01
CA GLN A 203 -4.46 0.09 -3.26
C GLN A 203 -4.65 1.59 -3.54
N GLN A 204 -3.56 2.37 -3.57
CA GLN A 204 -3.64 3.80 -3.88
C GLN A 204 -4.10 4.06 -5.32
N ALA A 205 -3.62 3.26 -6.27
CA ALA A 205 -4.02 3.31 -7.67
C ALA A 205 -5.50 2.95 -7.83
N LEU A 206 -5.98 1.93 -7.14
CA LEU A 206 -7.40 1.54 -7.12
C LEU A 206 -8.30 2.63 -6.54
N HIS A 207 -7.87 3.30 -5.47
CA HIS A 207 -8.61 4.46 -4.95
C HIS A 207 -8.69 5.61 -5.96
N LEU A 208 -7.61 5.89 -6.69
CA LEU A 208 -7.63 6.89 -7.75
C LEU A 208 -8.55 6.48 -8.92
N ALA A 209 -8.51 5.19 -9.29
CA ALA A 209 -9.39 4.63 -10.30
C ALA A 209 -10.86 4.74 -9.87
N LEU A 210 -11.17 4.44 -8.60
CA LEU A 210 -12.51 4.59 -8.03
C LEU A 210 -13.01 6.04 -8.22
N TYR A 211 -12.26 7.05 -7.78
CA TYR A 211 -12.67 8.44 -7.94
C TYR A 211 -12.92 8.81 -9.41
N THR A 212 -12.08 8.29 -10.31
CA THR A 212 -12.23 8.54 -11.75
C THR A 212 -13.49 7.90 -12.31
N TYR A 213 -13.83 6.69 -11.89
CA TYR A 213 -15.04 6.00 -12.33
C TYR A 213 -16.31 6.58 -11.72
N GLU A 214 -16.27 7.03 -10.47
CA GLU A 214 -17.39 7.76 -9.85
C GLU A 214 -17.70 9.04 -10.64
N GLU A 215 -16.67 9.80 -11.04
CA GLU A 215 -16.88 11.00 -11.86
C GLU A 215 -17.44 10.66 -13.25
N LYS A 216 -16.85 9.67 -13.93
CA LYS A 216 -17.36 9.22 -15.25
C LYS A 216 -18.78 8.68 -15.18
N TRP A 217 -19.15 8.01 -14.08
CA TRP A 217 -20.52 7.56 -13.83
C TRP A 217 -21.47 8.75 -13.72
N ASN A 218 -21.09 9.76 -12.94
CA ASN A 218 -21.88 10.98 -12.78
C ASN A 218 -22.03 11.75 -14.10
N GLU A 219 -20.96 11.89 -14.89
CA GLU A 219 -20.98 12.49 -16.22
C GLU A 219 -21.92 11.73 -17.18
N ALA A 220 -21.83 10.40 -17.18
CA ALA A 220 -22.70 9.55 -18.00
C ALA A 220 -24.17 9.65 -17.59
N ALA A 221 -24.44 9.72 -16.28
CA ALA A 221 -25.78 9.93 -15.76
C ALA A 221 -26.35 11.29 -16.21
N GLN A 222 -25.55 12.36 -16.16
CA GLN A 222 -25.98 13.68 -16.65
C GLN A 222 -26.30 13.66 -18.15
N ALA A 223 -25.45 13.03 -18.96
CA ALA A 223 -25.70 12.89 -20.39
C ALA A 223 -26.99 12.08 -20.67
N LEU A 224 -27.25 11.03 -19.88
CA LEU A 224 -28.49 10.27 -19.94
C LEU A 224 -29.71 11.14 -19.57
N LEU A 225 -29.59 11.99 -18.56
CA LEU A 225 -30.66 12.92 -18.16
C LEU A 225 -30.93 13.98 -19.23
N ASP A 226 -29.91 14.46 -19.95
CA ASP A 226 -30.09 15.41 -21.04
C ASP A 226 -30.87 14.81 -22.21
N VAL A 227 -30.49 13.60 -22.62
CA VAL A 227 -31.23 12.87 -23.68
C VAL A 227 -32.62 12.47 -23.17
N GLY A 228 -32.72 12.00 -21.93
CA GLY A 228 -33.97 11.62 -21.29
C GLY A 228 -34.95 12.78 -21.16
N GLY A 229 -34.46 13.99 -20.86
CA GLY A 229 -35.26 15.21 -20.77
C GLY A 229 -35.85 15.61 -22.12
N LYS A 230 -35.06 15.50 -23.21
CA LYS A 230 -35.56 15.69 -24.58
C LYS A 230 -36.60 14.64 -24.96
N LEU A 231 -36.37 13.37 -24.64
CA LEU A 231 -37.33 12.28 -24.87
C LEU A 231 -38.65 12.52 -24.11
N TYR A 232 -38.56 12.92 -22.84
CA TYR A 232 -39.71 13.25 -22.01
C TYR A 232 -40.50 14.43 -22.61
N ALA A 233 -39.82 15.47 -23.09
CA ALA A 233 -40.45 16.60 -23.77
C ALA A 233 -41.19 16.19 -25.06
N VAL A 234 -40.55 15.37 -25.91
CA VAL A 234 -41.18 14.85 -27.14
C VAL A 234 -42.43 14.05 -26.81
N GLN A 235 -42.36 13.13 -25.83
CA GLN A 235 -43.50 12.31 -25.42
C GLN A 235 -44.69 13.18 -24.98
N ASN A 236 -44.44 14.20 -24.15
CA ASN A 236 -45.48 15.14 -23.73
C ASN A 236 -46.08 15.91 -24.91
N LEU A 237 -45.26 16.41 -25.83
CA LEU A 237 -45.71 17.19 -26.99
C LEU A 237 -46.61 16.38 -27.94
N ILE A 238 -46.41 15.07 -28.03
CA ILE A 238 -47.25 14.17 -28.84
C ILE A 238 -48.38 13.51 -28.04
N GLY A 239 -48.63 13.96 -26.80
CA GLY A 239 -49.70 13.45 -25.93
C GLY A 239 -49.49 12.02 -25.44
N ARG A 240 -48.23 11.55 -25.32
CA ARG A 240 -47.88 10.26 -24.73
C ARG A 240 -47.38 10.43 -23.30
N ASP A 241 -47.87 9.59 -22.40
CA ASP A 241 -47.39 9.56 -21.02
C ASP A 241 -46.00 8.90 -20.94
N ALA A 242 -45.08 9.58 -20.27
CA ALA A 242 -43.70 9.13 -20.05
C ALA A 242 -43.55 8.11 -18.89
N VAL A 243 -44.51 7.19 -18.74
CA VAL A 243 -44.60 6.26 -17.59
C VAL A 243 -43.32 5.42 -17.41
N ALA A 244 -42.68 5.03 -18.51
CA ALA A 244 -41.43 4.25 -18.48
C ALA A 244 -40.28 5.01 -17.79
N LEU A 245 -40.27 6.34 -17.86
CA LEU A 245 -39.23 7.20 -17.29
C LEU A 245 -39.46 7.52 -15.80
N LEU A 246 -40.66 7.27 -15.28
CA LEU A 246 -41.00 7.53 -13.87
C LEU A 246 -40.25 6.64 -12.88
N LYS A 247 -39.71 5.52 -13.35
CA LYS A 247 -38.92 4.58 -12.54
C LYS A 247 -37.43 4.92 -12.52
N LEU A 248 -37.01 6.02 -13.16
CA LEU A 248 -35.60 6.40 -13.16
C LEU A 248 -35.15 6.74 -11.74
N ASP A 249 -34.10 6.06 -11.30
CA ASP A 249 -33.37 6.33 -10.07
C ASP A 249 -31.90 5.95 -10.29
N ILE A 250 -31.06 6.96 -10.53
CA ILE A 250 -29.63 6.78 -10.78
C ILE A 250 -28.89 7.33 -9.56
N PRO A 251 -28.18 6.49 -8.79
CA PRO A 251 -27.44 6.96 -7.63
C PRO A 251 -26.28 7.84 -8.07
N GLU A 252 -26.16 9.01 -7.45
CA GLU A 252 -24.96 9.82 -7.58
C GLU A 252 -23.83 9.16 -6.79
N GLN A 253 -22.61 9.20 -7.34
CA GLN A 253 -21.43 8.57 -6.74
C GLN A 253 -20.45 9.62 -6.23
N GLY A 254 -19.59 9.24 -5.28
CA GLY A 254 -18.61 10.12 -4.67
C GLY A 254 -19.14 10.85 -3.43
N GLU A 255 -18.95 12.18 -3.36
CA GLU A 255 -19.26 12.98 -2.16
C GLU A 255 -20.75 13.33 -2.01
N ASN A 256 -21.53 13.12 -3.05
CA ASN A 256 -22.95 13.43 -3.06
C ASN A 256 -23.77 12.17 -2.80
N TYR A 257 -24.65 12.23 -1.79
CA TYR A 257 -25.49 11.09 -1.37
C TYR A 257 -26.89 11.13 -2.02
N GLY A 258 -26.97 11.76 -3.19
CA GLY A 258 -28.22 11.96 -3.92
C GLY A 258 -28.51 10.85 -4.92
N SER A 259 -29.63 10.99 -5.60
CA SER A 259 -29.89 10.25 -6.83
C SER A 259 -30.68 11.12 -7.80
N TRP A 260 -30.38 10.97 -9.09
CA TRP A 260 -31.14 11.61 -10.15
C TRP A 260 -32.36 10.77 -10.48
N LYS A 261 -33.53 11.42 -10.46
CA LYS A 261 -34.83 10.78 -10.57
C LYS A 261 -35.59 11.30 -11.77
N TRP A 262 -36.78 10.75 -11.96
CA TRP A 262 -37.71 11.21 -13.00
C TRP A 262 -38.04 12.71 -12.91
N ARG A 263 -37.98 13.32 -11.71
CA ARG A 263 -38.22 14.76 -11.55
C ARG A 263 -37.16 15.59 -12.25
N ASP A 264 -35.91 15.17 -12.20
CA ASP A 264 -34.82 15.85 -12.92
C ASP A 264 -35.03 15.81 -14.44
N LEU A 265 -35.61 14.71 -14.96
CA LEU A 265 -36.03 14.64 -16.36
C LEU A 265 -37.16 15.62 -16.67
N ALA A 266 -38.18 15.68 -15.81
CA ALA A 266 -39.32 16.57 -15.98
C ALA A 266 -38.89 18.04 -15.95
N ASP A 267 -38.02 18.40 -15.01
CA ASP A 267 -37.45 19.75 -14.89
C ASP A 267 -36.65 20.12 -16.15
N ARG A 268 -35.77 19.24 -16.65
CA ARG A 268 -35.04 19.46 -17.91
C ARG A 268 -35.98 19.52 -19.13
N SER A 269 -37.04 18.73 -19.15
CA SER A 269 -38.01 18.71 -20.26
C SER A 269 -38.73 20.04 -20.46
N SER A 270 -38.95 20.79 -19.37
CA SER A 270 -39.66 22.07 -19.40
C SER A 270 -38.94 23.16 -20.22
N GLY A 271 -37.63 22.99 -20.43
CA GLY A 271 -36.79 23.90 -21.20
C GLY A 271 -36.76 23.65 -22.71
N HIS A 272 -37.37 22.56 -23.21
CA HIS A 272 -37.26 22.18 -24.61
C HIS A 272 -38.52 22.52 -25.42
N ARG A 273 -38.35 23.29 -26.50
CA ARG A 273 -39.41 23.57 -27.49
C ARG A 273 -39.27 22.67 -28.71
N THR A 274 -40.33 22.61 -29.52
CA THR A 274 -40.34 21.82 -30.76
C THR A 274 -39.15 22.14 -31.69
N GLN A 275 -38.74 23.41 -31.80
CA GLN A 275 -37.59 23.80 -32.61
C GLN A 275 -36.25 23.25 -32.06
N ASP A 276 -36.08 23.24 -30.74
CA ASP A 276 -34.88 22.72 -30.07
C ASP A 276 -34.76 21.20 -30.23
N LEU A 277 -35.91 20.50 -30.27
CA LEU A 277 -35.99 19.05 -30.37
C LEU A 277 -35.77 18.53 -31.80
N LEU A 278 -36.02 19.36 -32.82
CA LEU A 278 -35.79 19.03 -34.23
C LEU A 278 -34.37 19.36 -34.71
N SER A 279 -33.61 20.08 -33.89
CA SER A 279 -32.20 20.42 -34.14
C SER A 279 -31.31 19.29 -33.60
N ILE A 280 -31.22 18.18 -34.34
CA ILE A 280 -30.39 17.01 -34.02
C ILE A 280 -28.98 17.20 -34.57
#